data_AF-A0AAV9STX1-F1
#
_entry.id   AF-A0AAV9STX1-F1
#
_cell.length_a   1.000
_cell.length_b   1.000
_cell.length_c   1.000
_cell.angle_alpha   90.00
_cell.angle_beta   90.00
_cell.angle_gamma   90.00
#
_symmetry.space_group_name_H-M   'P 1'
#
loop_
_entity.id
_entity.type
_entity.pdbx_description
1 polymer ?
#
loop_
_entity_poly.entity_id
_entity_poly.type
_entity_poly.pdbx_seq_one_letter_code
_entity_poly.pdbx_strand_id
1 'polypeptide(L)'
;MLAPRSPYEILDQENLTQAEVEHVQRMYDFSVTGSSSILEQGLRPSTICFVLLSSSLAKLARYMSRKQATSFAVVRAAMTGMAVCPRIWEKFIKWSDSRYPLPLDTALALVGFYWYTNTYPRSPYLYHYIAEAAASDVLFAVPISREKSFGYSVFPAENILVPEAGANQVYPNLAFYERNEK
;
A
#
# COMPACT_ATOMS: atom_id res chain seq x y z
N MET A 1 8.07 -16.80 -5.98
CA MET A 1 7.05 -17.69 -5.37
C MET A 1 5.69 -17.26 -5.87
N LEU A 2 4.79 -18.19 -6.22
CA LEU A 2 3.45 -17.90 -6.73
C LEU A 2 2.66 -17.01 -5.76
N ALA A 3 1.82 -16.11 -6.26
CA ALA A 3 0.74 -15.60 -5.40
C ALA A 3 -0.06 -16.86 -5.00
N PRO A 4 -0.26 -17.12 -3.70
CA PRO A 4 -0.84 -18.39 -3.27
C PRO A 4 -2.20 -18.58 -3.95
N ARG A 5 -2.34 -19.63 -4.79
CA ARG A 5 -3.59 -19.92 -5.50
C ARG A 5 -4.68 -20.38 -4.55
N SER A 6 -4.25 -20.87 -3.39
CA SER A 6 -5.07 -21.14 -2.23
C SER A 6 -4.28 -20.80 -0.95
N PRO A 7 -4.97 -20.53 0.17
CA PRO A 7 -4.34 -20.35 1.48
C PRO A 7 -3.39 -21.49 1.90
N TYR A 8 -3.47 -22.64 1.22
CA TYR A 8 -2.83 -23.90 1.56
C TYR A 8 -1.53 -24.21 0.80
N GLU A 9 -1.15 -23.44 -0.21
CA GLU A 9 0.07 -23.71 -1.01
C GLU A 9 1.38 -23.32 -0.30
N ILE A 10 1.30 -22.44 0.71
CA ILE A 10 2.42 -22.06 1.60
C ILE A 10 2.46 -22.99 2.82
N LEU A 11 1.44 -23.85 2.99
CA LEU A 11 1.24 -24.65 4.18
C LEU A 11 1.72 -26.10 3.96
N ASP A 12 2.99 -26.35 4.23
CA ASP A 12 3.32 -27.63 4.87
C ASP A 12 2.75 -27.55 6.30
N GLN A 13 1.49 -27.99 6.44
CA GLN A 13 0.54 -27.66 7.52
C GLN A 13 0.90 -28.10 8.95
N GLU A 14 2.06 -28.68 9.23
CA GLU A 14 2.28 -29.32 10.54
C GLU A 14 2.82 -28.40 11.65
N ASN A 15 3.30 -27.19 11.35
CA ASN A 15 3.95 -26.32 12.35
C ASN A 15 3.44 -24.87 12.43
N LEU A 16 2.34 -24.51 11.76
CA LEU A 16 1.85 -23.12 11.81
C LEU A 16 1.01 -22.84 13.07
N THR A 17 1.30 -21.71 13.70
CA THR A 17 0.55 -21.18 14.83
C THR A 17 -0.81 -20.62 14.37
N GLN A 18 -1.81 -20.64 15.26
CA GLN A 18 -3.16 -20.08 14.98
C GLN A 18 -3.09 -18.64 14.45
N ALA A 19 -2.17 -17.84 14.99
CA ALA A 19 -1.95 -16.46 14.56
C ALA A 19 -1.42 -16.36 13.12
N GLU A 20 -0.61 -17.30 12.65
CA GLU A 20 -0.14 -17.30 11.25
C GLU A 20 -1.26 -17.68 10.29
N VAL A 21 -2.16 -18.60 10.66
CA VAL A 21 -3.32 -18.96 9.85
C VAL A 21 -4.22 -17.75 9.61
N GLU A 22 -4.53 -16.98 10.65
CA GLU A 22 -5.34 -15.75 10.54
C GLU A 22 -4.68 -14.69 9.63
N HIS A 23 -3.35 -14.60 9.65
CA HIS A 23 -2.62 -13.66 8.79
C HIS A 23 -2.57 -14.11 7.33
N VAL A 24 -2.37 -15.40 7.08
CA VAL A 24 -2.42 -15.95 5.72
C VAL A 24 -3.80 -15.71 5.12
N GLN A 25 -4.86 -15.86 5.91
CA GLN A 25 -6.21 -15.53 5.49
C GLN A 25 -6.34 -14.04 5.12
N ARG A 26 -5.81 -13.14 5.94
CA ARG A 26 -5.80 -11.70 5.62
C ARG A 26 -5.04 -11.40 4.34
N MET A 27 -3.88 -12.02 4.13
CA MET A 27 -3.09 -11.86 2.92
C MET A 27 -3.87 -12.32 1.69
N TYR A 28 -4.61 -13.43 1.80
CA TYR A 28 -5.50 -13.90 0.74
C TYR A 28 -6.63 -12.90 0.47
N ASP A 29 -7.32 -12.43 1.51
CA ASP A 29 -8.39 -11.44 1.40
C ASP A 29 -7.89 -10.14 0.76
N PHE A 30 -6.67 -9.71 1.11
CA PHE A 30 -6.00 -8.56 0.50
C PHE A 30 -5.67 -8.80 -0.98
N SER A 31 -5.17 -9.98 -1.33
CA SER A 31 -4.87 -10.35 -2.72
C SER A 31 -6.12 -10.31 -3.59
N VAL A 32 -7.26 -10.82 -3.09
CA VAL A 32 -8.53 -10.87 -3.83
C VAL A 32 -9.22 -9.50 -3.89
N THR A 33 -9.28 -8.76 -2.77
CA THR A 33 -10.12 -7.56 -2.66
C THR A 33 -9.33 -6.25 -2.64
N GLY A 34 -8.12 -6.24 -2.09
CA GLY A 34 -7.32 -5.06 -1.80
C GLY A 34 -6.27 -4.69 -2.85
N SER A 35 -5.92 -5.62 -3.74
CA SER A 35 -4.85 -5.49 -4.74
C SER A 35 -5.22 -4.66 -5.98
N SER A 36 -6.51 -4.40 -6.22
CA SER A 36 -7.00 -3.65 -7.38
C SER A 36 -6.32 -2.28 -7.56
N SER A 37 -6.11 -1.54 -6.46
CA SER A 37 -5.41 -0.25 -6.51
C SER A 37 -3.94 -0.37 -6.91
N ILE A 38 -3.29 -1.49 -6.60
CA ILE A 38 -1.89 -1.77 -6.94
C ILE A 38 -1.81 -2.06 -8.45
N LEU A 39 -2.71 -2.90 -8.94
CA LEU A 39 -2.79 -3.27 -10.36
C LEU A 39 -3.12 -2.07 -11.26
N GLU A 40 -4.09 -1.25 -10.87
CA GLU A 40 -4.44 -0.03 -11.61
C GLU A 40 -3.25 0.94 -11.72
N GLN A 41 -2.47 1.09 -10.64
CA GLN A 41 -1.27 1.94 -10.64
C GLN A 41 -0.15 1.36 -11.50
N GLY A 42 0.02 0.03 -11.55
CA GLY A 42 1.07 -0.61 -12.35
C GLY A 42 0.76 -0.77 -13.82
N LEU A 43 -0.51 -1.02 -14.18
CA LEU A 43 -0.95 -1.24 -15.56
C LEU A 43 -1.29 0.06 -16.29
N ARG A 44 -1.85 1.05 -15.57
CA ARG A 44 -2.34 2.30 -16.17
C ARG A 44 -1.96 3.54 -15.34
N PRO A 45 -0.67 3.76 -15.03
CA PRO A 45 -0.23 4.87 -14.19
C PRO A 45 -0.66 6.22 -14.77
N SER A 46 -0.52 6.44 -16.09
CA SER A 46 -0.90 7.71 -16.71
C SER A 46 -2.40 8.01 -16.57
N THR A 47 -3.27 7.02 -16.78
CA THR A 47 -4.74 7.20 -16.74
C THR A 47 -5.21 7.59 -15.33
N ILE A 48 -4.78 6.86 -14.31
CA ILE A 48 -5.16 7.17 -12.92
C ILE A 48 -4.62 8.53 -12.49
N CYS A 49 -3.41 8.89 -12.91
CA CYS A 49 -2.83 10.20 -12.67
C CYS A 49 -3.62 11.32 -13.36
N PHE A 50 -4.05 11.14 -14.61
CA PHE A 50 -4.89 12.12 -15.29
C PHE A 50 -6.26 12.29 -14.64
N VAL A 51 -6.91 11.22 -14.17
CA VAL A 51 -8.20 11.30 -13.46
C VAL A 51 -8.04 12.09 -12.15
N LEU A 52 -6.97 11.83 -11.42
CA LEU A 52 -6.71 12.49 -10.14
C LEU A 52 -6.28 13.95 -10.31
N LEU A 53 -5.42 14.24 -11.29
CA LEU A 53 -5.03 15.61 -11.63
C LEU A 53 -6.18 16.41 -12.25
N SER A 54 -7.04 15.82 -13.07
CA SER A 54 -8.17 16.55 -13.68
C SER A 54 -9.21 16.97 -12.65
N SER A 55 -9.54 16.12 -11.68
CA SER A 55 -10.45 16.50 -10.58
C SER A 55 -9.93 17.67 -9.75
N SER A 56 -8.60 17.76 -9.66
CA SER A 56 -7.82 18.71 -8.88
C SER A 56 -7.68 20.05 -9.61
N LEU A 57 -7.24 20.00 -10.86
CA LEU A 57 -7.02 21.16 -11.74
C LEU A 57 -8.34 21.75 -12.24
N ALA A 58 -9.35 20.94 -12.58
CA ALA A 58 -10.65 21.44 -13.05
C ALA A 58 -11.41 22.21 -11.97
N LYS A 59 -11.21 21.86 -10.69
CA LYS A 59 -11.75 22.63 -9.56
C LYS A 59 -10.89 23.84 -9.22
N LEU A 60 -9.56 23.72 -9.24
CA LEU A 60 -8.66 24.86 -9.05
C LEU A 60 -8.89 25.94 -10.12
N ALA A 61 -9.06 25.56 -11.39
CA ALA A 61 -9.38 26.46 -12.50
C ALA A 61 -10.75 27.13 -12.34
N ARG A 62 -11.78 26.40 -11.91
CA ARG A 62 -13.10 26.97 -11.57
C ARG A 62 -13.05 27.93 -10.39
N TYR A 63 -12.16 27.70 -9.43
CA TYR A 63 -12.00 28.53 -8.24
C TYR A 63 -11.21 29.81 -8.55
N MET A 64 -10.10 29.68 -9.29
CA MET A 64 -9.28 30.79 -9.80
C MET A 64 -10.09 31.72 -10.72
N SER A 65 -11.04 31.16 -11.49
CA SER A 65 -11.95 31.93 -12.35
C SER A 65 -13.04 32.69 -11.58
N ARG A 66 -13.30 32.39 -10.30
CA ARG A 66 -14.50 32.89 -9.59
C ARG A 66 -14.30 34.00 -8.58
N LYS A 67 -13.11 34.21 -8.00
CA LYS A 67 -12.67 35.49 -7.38
C LYS A 67 -11.42 35.33 -6.52
N GLN A 68 -10.65 36.42 -6.52
CA GLN A 68 -9.66 36.85 -5.53
C GLN A 68 -10.25 36.77 -4.10
N ALA A 69 -10.05 35.65 -3.42
CA ALA A 69 -10.55 35.43 -2.06
C ALA A 69 -9.51 34.68 -1.21
N THR A 70 -9.26 35.26 -0.04
CA THR A 70 -8.34 34.91 1.05
C THR A 70 -8.03 33.42 1.26
N SER A 71 -6.74 33.12 1.50
CA SER A 71 -6.10 31.79 1.59
C SER A 71 -6.86 30.69 2.34
N PHE A 72 -7.56 31.01 3.44
CA PHE A 72 -8.16 29.97 4.29
C PHE A 72 -9.42 29.31 3.68
N ALA A 73 -10.25 30.05 2.95
CA ALA A 73 -11.43 29.49 2.29
C ALA A 73 -11.05 28.62 1.08
N VAL A 74 -9.94 28.96 0.42
CA VAL A 74 -9.34 28.18 -0.68
C VAL A 74 -8.88 26.83 -0.16
N VAL A 75 -8.16 26.82 0.97
CA VAL A 75 -7.64 25.60 1.61
C VAL A 75 -8.78 24.70 2.08
N ARG A 76 -9.83 25.26 2.71
CA ARG A 76 -11.00 24.49 3.17
C ARG A 76 -11.84 23.90 2.02
N ALA A 77 -12.05 24.65 0.95
CA ALA A 77 -12.80 24.19 -0.22
C ALA A 77 -12.00 23.25 -1.15
N ALA A 78 -10.67 23.39 -1.17
CA ALA A 78 -9.79 22.41 -1.82
C ALA A 78 -9.83 21.07 -1.08
N MET A 79 -9.84 21.08 0.26
CA MET A 79 -9.88 19.87 1.09
C MET A 79 -11.17 19.03 0.92
N THR A 80 -12.34 19.67 0.72
CA THR A 80 -13.61 18.95 0.51
C THR A 80 -13.75 18.32 -0.88
N GLY A 81 -12.85 18.64 -1.82
CA GLY A 81 -12.96 18.27 -3.23
C GLY A 81 -11.84 17.38 -3.79
N MET A 82 -10.92 16.90 -2.96
CA MET A 82 -9.75 16.12 -3.37
C MET A 82 -10.18 14.71 -3.81
N ALA A 83 -10.04 14.32 -5.08
CA ALA A 83 -10.24 12.90 -5.46
C ALA A 83 -9.04 12.01 -5.10
N VAL A 84 -7.86 12.63 -4.89
CA VAL A 84 -6.65 11.98 -4.34
C VAL A 84 -6.90 11.55 -2.89
N CYS A 85 -7.62 12.37 -2.11
CA CYS A 85 -7.81 12.14 -0.69
C CYS A 85 -8.56 10.82 -0.42
N PRO A 86 -9.75 10.53 -0.99
CA PRO A 86 -10.45 9.26 -0.74
C PRO A 86 -9.63 8.02 -1.04
N ARG A 87 -8.83 8.00 -2.12
CA ARG A 87 -8.04 6.81 -2.50
C ARG A 87 -6.85 6.56 -1.58
N ILE A 88 -6.14 7.61 -1.17
CA ILE A 88 -5.02 7.49 -0.21
C ILE A 88 -5.58 7.25 1.20
N TRP A 89 -6.63 7.98 1.57
CA TRP A 89 -7.33 7.87 2.85
C TRP A 89 -7.90 6.47 3.10
N GLU A 90 -8.48 5.83 2.08
CA GLU A 90 -8.94 4.46 2.16
C GLU A 90 -7.81 3.51 2.60
N LYS A 91 -6.58 3.73 2.11
CA LYS A 91 -5.43 2.92 2.50
C LYS A 91 -5.01 3.20 3.94
N PHE A 92 -5.00 4.46 4.38
CA PHE A 92 -4.69 4.77 5.78
C PHE A 92 -5.67 4.12 6.75
N ILE A 93 -6.98 4.08 6.44
CA ILE A 93 -7.96 3.43 7.30
C ILE A 93 -7.83 1.90 7.25
N LYS A 94 -7.72 1.32 6.04
CA LYS A 94 -7.78 -0.14 5.88
C LYS A 94 -6.48 -0.85 6.26
N TRP A 95 -5.33 -0.18 6.13
CA TRP A 95 -4.02 -0.80 6.34
C TRP A 95 -3.39 -0.42 7.69
N SER A 96 -3.91 0.59 8.40
CA SER A 96 -3.51 0.83 9.78
C SER A 96 -4.06 -0.25 10.70
N ASP A 97 -3.34 -0.55 11.78
CA ASP A 97 -3.89 -1.37 12.86
C ASP A 97 -5.16 -0.73 13.42
N SER A 98 -6.29 -1.45 13.37
CA SER A 98 -7.56 -1.03 13.95
C SER A 98 -7.46 -0.72 15.45
N ARG A 99 -6.50 -1.32 16.16
CA ARG A 99 -6.24 -1.08 17.58
C ARG A 99 -5.64 0.31 17.84
N TYR A 100 -4.93 0.86 16.85
CA TYR A 100 -4.23 2.15 16.95
C TYR A 100 -4.54 2.99 15.69
N PRO A 101 -5.77 3.54 15.60
CA PRO A 101 -6.16 4.30 14.44
C PRO A 101 -5.27 5.53 14.25
N LEU A 102 -4.91 5.82 13.00
CA LEU A 102 -4.07 6.95 12.67
C LEU A 102 -4.80 8.27 13.03
N PRO A 103 -4.15 9.21 13.75
CA PRO A 103 -4.74 10.51 14.02
C PRO A 103 -5.10 11.24 12.73
N LEU A 104 -6.28 11.86 12.70
CA LEU A 104 -6.78 12.58 11.52
C LEU A 104 -5.79 13.64 11.04
N ASP A 105 -5.17 14.37 11.97
CA ASP A 105 -4.21 15.42 11.65
C ASP A 105 -2.98 14.87 10.90
N THR A 106 -2.48 13.71 11.31
CA THR A 106 -1.35 13.02 10.65
C THR A 106 -1.72 12.58 9.24
N ALA A 107 -2.91 11.99 9.09
CA ALA A 107 -3.38 11.53 7.80
C ALA A 107 -3.61 12.70 6.82
N LEU A 108 -4.20 13.80 7.29
CA LEU A 108 -4.36 15.04 6.52
C LEU A 108 -3.01 15.67 6.18
N ALA A 109 -2.04 15.63 7.08
CA ALA A 109 -0.69 16.12 6.81
C ALA A 109 0.00 15.31 5.70
N LEU A 110 -0.11 13.98 5.71
CA LEU A 110 0.44 13.11 4.67
C LEU A 110 -0.25 13.33 3.32
N VAL A 111 -1.58 13.40 3.30
CA VAL A 111 -2.33 13.70 2.07
C VAL A 111 -1.99 15.09 1.54
N GLY A 112 -1.89 16.08 2.42
CA GLY A 112 -1.47 17.44 2.10
C GLY A 112 -0.05 17.47 1.52
N PHE A 113 0.87 16.69 2.08
CA PHE A 113 2.22 16.54 1.54
C PHE A 113 2.20 16.03 0.09
N TYR A 114 1.51 14.91 -0.18
CA TYR A 114 1.38 14.35 -1.54
C TYR A 114 0.78 15.34 -2.55
N TRP A 115 -0.13 16.19 -2.07
CA TRP A 115 -0.75 17.24 -2.86
C TRP A 115 0.22 18.38 -3.18
N TYR A 116 0.80 19.01 -2.15
CA TYR A 116 1.64 20.19 -2.31
C TYR A 116 2.89 19.90 -3.15
N THR A 117 3.43 18.69 -3.07
CA THR A 117 4.60 18.29 -3.85
C THR A 117 4.24 17.65 -5.19
N ASN A 118 2.96 17.51 -5.53
CA ASN A 118 2.47 16.79 -6.70
C ASN A 118 3.22 15.45 -6.89
N THR A 119 3.34 14.68 -5.79
CA THR A 119 4.11 13.42 -5.79
C THR A 119 3.29 12.27 -6.34
N TYR A 120 1.95 12.33 -6.23
CA TYR A 120 1.08 11.26 -6.71
C TYR A 120 1.32 10.86 -8.18
N PRO A 121 1.50 11.78 -9.16
CA PRO A 121 1.80 11.35 -10.53
C PRO A 121 3.18 10.71 -10.73
N ARG A 122 4.10 10.87 -9.77
CA ARG A 122 5.50 10.45 -9.88
C ARG A 122 5.82 9.18 -9.09
N SER A 123 5.12 8.93 -7.98
CA SER A 123 5.34 7.76 -7.12
C SER A 123 4.89 6.40 -7.68
N PRO A 124 3.83 6.27 -8.53
CA PRO A 124 3.31 4.95 -8.90
C PRO A 124 4.18 4.22 -9.93
N TYR A 125 5.26 4.81 -10.44
CA TYR A 125 6.13 4.18 -11.44
C TYR A 125 6.64 2.79 -11.00
N LEU A 126 6.91 2.62 -9.69
CA LEU A 126 7.39 1.35 -9.14
C LEU A 126 6.33 0.23 -9.16
N TYR A 127 5.05 0.58 -9.24
CA TYR A 127 3.96 -0.40 -9.28
C TYR A 127 3.95 -1.17 -10.60
N HIS A 128 4.64 -0.69 -11.63
CA HIS A 128 4.78 -1.43 -12.88
C HIS A 128 5.50 -2.77 -12.67
N TYR A 129 6.63 -2.76 -11.95
CA TYR A 129 7.36 -3.97 -11.60
C TYR A 129 6.54 -4.91 -10.71
N ILE A 130 5.72 -4.36 -9.83
CA ILE A 130 4.82 -5.15 -8.97
C ILE A 130 3.69 -5.78 -9.79
N ALA A 131 3.13 -5.06 -10.76
CA ALA A 131 2.09 -5.57 -11.64
C ALA A 131 2.64 -6.63 -12.61
N GLU A 132 3.85 -6.45 -13.12
CA GLU A 132 4.57 -7.45 -13.92
C GLU A 132 4.88 -8.72 -13.12
N ALA A 133 5.32 -8.54 -11.87
CA ALA A 133 5.55 -9.65 -10.94
C ALA A 133 4.25 -10.39 -10.59
N ALA A 134 3.14 -9.65 -10.40
CA ALA A 134 1.81 -10.24 -10.22
C ALA A 134 1.32 -10.98 -11.46
N ALA A 135 1.58 -10.47 -12.67
CA ALA A 135 1.23 -11.13 -13.92
C ALA A 135 2.07 -12.40 -14.17
N SER A 136 3.30 -12.43 -13.66
CA SER A 136 4.22 -13.57 -13.77
C SER A 136 4.04 -14.60 -12.66
N ASP A 137 3.07 -14.39 -11.75
CA ASP A 137 2.86 -15.24 -10.58
C ASP A 137 4.16 -15.38 -9.73
N VAL A 138 4.88 -14.27 -9.54
CA VAL A 138 6.09 -14.21 -8.70
C VAL A 138 5.94 -13.08 -7.68
N LEU A 139 5.54 -13.43 -6.45
CA LEU A 139 5.79 -12.62 -5.26
C LEU A 139 7.29 -12.37 -5.14
N PHE A 140 7.66 -11.09 -5.21
CA PHE A 140 9.02 -10.55 -5.09
C PHE A 140 10.00 -11.06 -6.17
N ALA A 141 9.85 -10.56 -7.40
CA ALA A 141 10.79 -10.80 -8.50
C ALA A 141 12.15 -10.08 -8.35
N VAL A 142 12.45 -9.52 -7.18
CA VAL A 142 13.69 -8.80 -6.93
C VAL A 142 14.78 -9.79 -6.49
N PRO A 143 15.94 -9.83 -7.16
CA PRO A 143 17.03 -10.70 -6.76
C PRO A 143 17.52 -10.32 -5.35
N ILE A 144 17.42 -11.27 -4.43
CA ILE A 144 17.83 -11.11 -3.03
C ILE A 144 19.31 -11.49 -2.85
N SER A 145 20.04 -10.69 -2.08
CA SER A 145 21.43 -11.00 -1.73
C SER A 145 21.47 -12.18 -0.76
N ARG A 146 22.27 -13.20 -1.08
CA ARG A 146 22.48 -14.37 -0.23
C ARG A 146 23.64 -14.23 0.75
N GLU A 147 24.41 -13.14 0.65
CA GLU A 147 25.62 -12.93 1.44
C GLU A 147 25.38 -11.99 2.62
N LYS A 148 24.50 -10.99 2.45
CA LYS A 148 24.22 -9.99 3.47
C LYS A 148 23.23 -10.53 4.50
N SER A 149 23.51 -10.27 5.77
CA SER A 149 22.56 -10.54 6.87
C SER A 149 21.27 -9.77 6.65
N PHE A 150 20.14 -10.47 6.69
CA PHE A 150 18.80 -9.89 6.55
C PHE A 150 18.06 -9.92 7.89
N GLY A 151 17.27 -8.87 8.14
CA GLY A 151 16.38 -8.79 9.31
C GLY A 151 14.95 -8.60 8.84
N TYR A 152 14.02 -9.30 9.47
CA TYR A 152 12.59 -9.23 9.17
C TYR A 152 11.79 -8.97 10.44
N SER A 153 10.96 -7.94 10.42
CA SER A 153 10.10 -7.58 11.54
C SER A 153 8.65 -7.72 11.10
N VAL A 154 7.86 -8.34 11.97
CA VAL A 154 6.49 -8.73 11.66
C VAL A 154 5.55 -8.00 12.59
N PHE A 155 4.62 -7.22 12.03
CA PHE A 155 3.53 -6.60 12.76
C PHE A 155 2.20 -7.31 12.44
N PRO A 156 1.31 -7.39 13.43
CA PRO A 156 0.07 -8.16 13.30
C PRO A 156 -0.98 -7.46 12.43
N ALA A 157 -0.70 -6.26 11.94
CA ALA A 157 -1.60 -5.47 11.08
C ALA A 157 -1.19 -5.47 9.61
N GLU A 158 -0.07 -6.10 9.23
CA GLU A 158 0.38 -6.09 7.84
C GLU A 158 -0.58 -6.83 6.88
N ASN A 159 -0.61 -6.35 5.63
CA ASN A 159 -1.40 -6.94 4.55
C ASN A 159 -0.73 -8.15 3.88
N ILE A 160 0.61 -8.18 3.87
CA ILE A 160 1.41 -9.25 3.27
C ILE A 160 2.49 -9.61 4.29
N LEU A 161 2.52 -10.87 4.70
CA LEU A 161 3.40 -11.36 5.75
C LEU A 161 3.94 -12.72 5.34
N VAL A 162 5.22 -12.94 5.60
CA VAL A 162 5.86 -14.23 5.42
C VAL A 162 6.03 -14.89 6.80
N PRO A 163 5.41 -16.07 7.02
CA PRO A 163 5.61 -16.84 8.25
C PRO A 163 7.10 -17.14 8.49
N GLU A 164 7.49 -17.40 9.74
CA GLU A 164 8.90 -17.62 10.08
C GLU A 164 9.51 -18.78 9.27
N ALA A 165 8.75 -19.87 9.13
CA ALA A 165 9.15 -21.02 8.30
C ALA A 165 9.39 -20.63 6.84
N GLY A 166 8.51 -19.80 6.26
CA GLY A 166 8.67 -19.30 4.89
C GLY A 166 9.82 -18.30 4.77
N ALA A 167 10.06 -17.47 5.79
CA ALA A 167 11.14 -16.50 5.80
C ALA A 167 12.51 -17.19 5.81
N ASN A 168 12.67 -18.25 6.61
CA ASN A 168 13.90 -19.06 6.63
C ASN A 168 14.16 -19.79 5.31
N GLN A 169 13.10 -20.19 4.58
CA GLN A 169 13.25 -20.81 3.26
C GLN A 169 13.64 -19.79 2.18
N VAL A 170 13.07 -18.59 2.22
CA VAL A 170 13.34 -17.52 1.24
C VAL A 170 14.71 -16.88 1.50
N TYR A 171 15.07 -16.70 2.76
CA TYR A 171 16.26 -15.97 3.19
C TYR A 171 17.23 -16.90 3.95
N PRO A 172 18.26 -17.45 3.29
CA PRO A 172 19.22 -18.34 3.96
C PRO A 172 20.07 -17.66 5.04
N ASN A 173 20.24 -16.32 4.96
CA ASN A 173 21.00 -15.52 5.93
C ASN A 173 20.09 -14.60 6.76
N LEU A 174 18.97 -15.13 7.27
CA LEU A 174 18.10 -14.40 8.20
C LEU A 174 18.78 -14.32 9.58
N ALA A 175 19.30 -13.16 9.93
CA ALA A 175 19.99 -12.92 11.20
C ALA A 175 19.03 -12.48 12.32
N PHE A 176 17.87 -11.95 11.95
CA PHE A 176 16.90 -11.40 12.89
C PHE A 176 15.48 -11.62 12.38
N TYR A 177 14.65 -12.27 13.20
CA TYR A 177 13.21 -12.39 12.99
C TYR A 177 12.52 -12.03 14.31
N GLU A 178 11.74 -10.95 14.30
CA GLU A 178 11.00 -10.52 15.48
C GLU A 178 9.54 -10.28 15.13
N ARG A 179 8.65 -10.89 15.93
CA ARG A 179 7.23 -10.66 15.87
C ARG A 179 6.84 -9.65 16.94
N ASN A 180 6.42 -8.47 16.49
CA ASN A 180 5.95 -7.42 17.35
C ASN A 180 4.48 -7.66 17.73
N GLU A 181 4.12 -7.28 18.95
CA GLU A 181 2.72 -7.28 19.39
C GLU A 181 1.97 -6.02 18.90
N LYS A 182 2.71 -4.97 18.54
CA LYS A 182 2.24 -3.64 18.13
C LYS A 182 2.99 -3.18 16.90
#